data_AF-A0A660PLY3-F1
#
_entry.id   AF-A0A660PLY3-F1
#
_cell.length_a   1.000
_cell.length_b   1.000
_cell.length_c   1.000
_cell.angle_alpha   90.00
_cell.angle_beta   90.00
_cell.angle_gamma   90.00
#
_symmetry.space_group_name_H-M   'P 1'
#
loop_
_entity.id
_entity.type
_entity.pdbx_description
1 polymer ?
#
loop_
_entity_poly.entity_id
_entity_poly.type
_entity_poly.pdbx_seq_one_letter_code
_entity_poly.pdbx_strand_id
1 'polypeptide(L)'
;KQFANSVHYKTTSNSDLPLPKCIDCHDSHTIIRTDKSGFRTEIMDQCGRCHLDVTETYFETFHGKVSKLGYGAAAKCFDCHGSHNILPVDNPQSSLSRRNIVKTCGACHKGSHRQFAGYLTHATHHDRDKYPILFYTFWFMTILLTGTLIVFGTHTIMWLPRSFKMMKEHKQIRKRSHGQKEYRRFTPLQRRMHILVIISFLGLAITGMTLKFSYLGWAQWISALLGGFESAGYIHRLCAIITFFYFGLHIFDVIRKKRRSGKSWFKYITDEDSMLPNRTDLRELIETLKWFIGMGRRPRYGRWTYWEKFDYFAVFWGVAIIGTTGLMLWFPEFFTRFLPGWIINVATIVHSDEALLAVAFIFTVHFFNTHFRPDKFPMDTVIFSGRISVDELMEDRPREYEKLVKNKELSKHLIDPMPEPFLKGFKIFGAIALTIGISLILLIIWAEIFGYR
;
A
#
# COMPACT_ATOMS: atom_id res chain seq x y z
N LYS A 1 -30.33 38.69 -3.11
CA LYS A 1 -29.92 39.12 -4.48
C LYS A 1 -29.08 38.06 -5.21
N GLN A 2 -28.00 37.52 -4.63
CA GLN A 2 -27.17 36.50 -5.29
C GLN A 2 -27.93 35.21 -5.64
N PHE A 3 -28.73 34.68 -4.71
CA PHE A 3 -29.50 33.44 -4.93
C PHE A 3 -30.42 33.51 -6.14
N ALA A 4 -31.03 34.67 -6.39
CA ALA A 4 -31.91 34.90 -7.54
C ALA A 4 -31.21 34.75 -8.90
N ASN A 5 -29.89 34.87 -8.95
CA ASN A 5 -29.10 34.69 -10.17
C ASN A 5 -28.53 33.27 -10.29
N SER A 6 -28.74 32.40 -9.30
CA SER A 6 -28.20 31.05 -9.29
C SER A 6 -29.05 30.07 -10.10
N VAL A 7 -28.47 28.92 -10.43
CA VAL A 7 -29.19 27.81 -11.08
C VAL A 7 -30.34 27.26 -10.23
N HIS A 8 -30.31 27.45 -8.90
CA HIS A 8 -31.34 26.99 -7.98
C HIS A 8 -32.56 27.93 -7.87
N TYR A 9 -32.55 29.07 -8.57
CA TYR A 9 -33.71 29.98 -8.63
C TYR A 9 -34.40 30.01 -10.00
N LYS A 10 -33.73 29.58 -11.07
CA LYS A 10 -34.27 29.68 -12.45
C LYS A 10 -35.54 28.84 -12.61
N THR A 11 -36.60 29.39 -13.18
CA THR A 11 -37.92 28.76 -13.33
C THR A 11 -37.97 27.51 -14.24
N THR A 12 -36.91 27.19 -14.98
CA THR A 12 -36.83 25.99 -15.82
C THR A 12 -35.74 25.05 -15.30
N SER A 13 -36.17 23.90 -14.79
CA SER A 13 -35.32 22.76 -14.45
C SER A 13 -35.44 21.71 -15.57
N ASN A 14 -34.32 21.11 -15.98
CA ASN A 14 -34.31 19.91 -16.85
C ASN A 14 -34.50 18.61 -16.04
N SER A 15 -34.84 18.74 -14.76
CA SER A 15 -35.03 17.65 -13.80
C SER A 15 -36.44 17.72 -13.24
N ASP A 16 -37.03 16.55 -12.99
CA ASP A 16 -38.34 16.38 -12.37
C ASP A 16 -38.37 16.78 -10.89
N LEU A 17 -37.21 17.09 -10.29
CA LEU A 17 -37.10 17.53 -8.90
C LEU A 17 -37.44 19.02 -8.74
N PRO A 18 -38.17 19.39 -7.67
CA PRO A 18 -38.42 20.80 -7.35
C PRO A 18 -37.11 21.50 -6.99
N LEU A 19 -37.00 22.78 -7.36
CA LEU A 19 -35.85 23.60 -6.97
C LEU A 19 -35.83 23.86 -5.46
N PRO A 20 -34.63 23.88 -4.83
CA PRO A 20 -34.53 24.13 -3.40
C PRO A 20 -34.87 25.57 -3.05
N LYS A 21 -35.52 25.75 -1.91
CA LYS A 21 -35.83 27.04 -1.26
C LYS A 21 -34.81 27.29 -0.15
N CYS A 22 -34.83 28.51 0.41
CA CYS A 22 -33.92 28.88 1.50
C CYS A 22 -34.00 27.91 2.69
N ILE A 23 -35.20 27.42 3.03
CA ILE A 23 -35.42 26.51 4.16
C ILE A 23 -34.88 25.10 3.93
N ASP A 24 -34.66 24.71 2.68
CA ASP A 24 -34.12 23.39 2.34
C ASP A 24 -32.60 23.33 2.61
N CYS A 25 -31.95 24.51 2.71
CA CYS A 25 -30.53 24.64 3.06
C CYS A 25 -30.28 25.27 4.44
N HIS A 26 -31.24 26.05 4.96
CA HIS A 26 -31.18 26.71 6.26
C HIS A 26 -32.43 26.40 7.09
N ASP A 27 -32.28 25.53 8.09
CA ASP A 27 -33.37 25.24 9.02
C ASP A 27 -33.58 26.42 9.99
N SER A 28 -34.85 26.72 10.28
CA SER A 28 -35.30 27.94 10.97
C SER A 28 -34.91 27.97 12.45
N HIS A 29 -34.60 26.82 13.07
CA HIS A 29 -34.27 26.71 14.49
C HIS A 29 -32.84 26.19 14.78
N THR A 30 -32.03 26.00 13.73
CA THR A 30 -30.69 25.38 13.78
C THR A 30 -29.69 26.20 12.95
N ILE A 31 -29.82 27.53 12.95
CA ILE A 31 -28.85 28.42 12.31
C ILE A 31 -27.55 28.41 13.13
N ILE A 32 -26.65 27.50 12.77
CA ILE A 32 -25.30 27.44 13.35
C ILE A 32 -24.45 28.54 12.68
N ARG A 33 -23.52 29.14 13.44
CA ARG A 33 -22.56 30.09 12.90
C ARG A 33 -21.68 29.44 11.83
N THR A 34 -21.39 30.20 10.76
CA THR A 34 -20.65 29.75 9.58
C THR A 34 -19.17 29.40 9.85
N ASP A 35 -18.65 29.83 10.99
CA ASP A 35 -17.28 29.59 11.45
C ASP A 35 -17.12 28.28 12.25
N LYS A 36 -18.22 27.63 12.67
CA LYS A 36 -18.13 26.34 13.35
C LYS A 36 -17.83 25.21 12.36
N SER A 37 -16.95 24.30 12.76
CA SER A 37 -16.56 23.13 11.96
C SER A 37 -17.75 22.25 11.58
N GLY A 38 -18.69 22.02 12.50
CA GLY A 38 -19.90 21.22 12.28
C GLY A 38 -20.83 21.77 11.20
N PHE A 39 -21.01 23.09 11.13
CA PHE A 39 -21.85 23.74 10.12
C PHE A 39 -21.37 23.47 8.68
N ARG A 40 -20.05 23.45 8.48
CA ARG A 40 -19.47 23.23 7.14
C ARG A 40 -19.61 21.79 6.65
N THR A 41 -19.61 20.82 7.57
CA THR A 41 -19.87 19.40 7.26
C THR A 41 -21.34 19.20 6.94
N GLU A 42 -22.22 19.85 7.70
CA GLU A 42 -23.67 19.78 7.48
C GLU A 42 -24.08 20.35 6.12
N ILE A 43 -23.47 21.46 5.67
CA ILE A 43 -23.71 21.99 4.31
C ILE A 43 -23.30 21.03 3.20
N MET A 44 -22.20 20.26 3.38
CA MET A 44 -21.85 19.23 2.39
C MET A 44 -22.98 18.20 2.25
N ASP A 45 -23.58 17.79 3.36
CA ASP A 45 -24.68 16.82 3.37
C ASP A 45 -25.97 17.42 2.78
N GLN A 46 -26.20 18.74 2.90
CA GLN A 46 -27.36 19.41 2.31
C GLN A 46 -27.39 19.31 0.78
N CYS A 47 -26.25 19.55 0.11
CA CYS A 47 -26.18 19.39 -1.34
C CYS A 47 -26.48 17.94 -1.76
N GLY A 48 -26.04 16.97 -0.94
CA GLY A 48 -26.24 15.55 -1.20
C GLY A 48 -27.69 15.08 -1.14
N ARG A 49 -28.61 15.82 -0.50
CA ARG A 49 -30.04 15.44 -0.46
C ARG A 49 -30.68 15.41 -1.85
N CYS A 50 -30.20 16.26 -2.77
CA CYS A 50 -30.69 16.32 -4.15
C CYS A 50 -29.64 15.85 -5.18
N HIS A 51 -28.34 15.88 -4.86
CA HIS A 51 -27.24 15.50 -5.75
C HIS A 51 -26.51 14.22 -5.31
N LEU A 52 -27.27 13.16 -5.04
CA LEU A 52 -26.75 11.90 -4.47
C LEU A 52 -25.56 11.34 -5.27
N ASP A 53 -25.71 11.17 -6.58
CA ASP A 53 -24.68 10.57 -7.45
C ASP A 53 -23.36 11.37 -7.43
N VAL A 54 -23.46 12.70 -7.43
CA VAL A 54 -22.30 13.59 -7.45
C VAL A 54 -21.64 13.65 -6.07
N THR A 55 -22.43 13.58 -5.00
CA THR A 55 -21.95 13.54 -3.62
C THR A 55 -21.23 12.23 -3.33
N GLU A 56 -21.72 11.09 -3.82
CA GLU A 56 -21.06 9.80 -3.69
C GLU A 56 -19.67 9.81 -4.34
N THR A 57 -19.59 10.20 -5.61
CA THR A 57 -18.31 10.29 -6.33
C THR A 57 -17.36 11.32 -5.72
N TYR A 58 -17.89 12.40 -5.14
CA TYR A 58 -17.09 13.39 -4.42
C TYR A 58 -16.46 12.79 -3.15
N PHE A 59 -17.21 11.99 -2.38
CA PHE A 59 -16.70 11.35 -1.17
C PHE A 59 -15.62 10.29 -1.45
N GLU A 60 -15.55 9.79 -2.68
CA GLU A 60 -14.45 8.94 -3.14
C GLU A 60 -13.14 9.69 -3.46
N THR A 61 -13.21 11.01 -3.61
CA THR A 61 -12.01 11.83 -3.82
C THR A 61 -11.22 12.06 -2.54
N PHE A 62 -9.97 12.48 -2.68
CA PHE A 62 -9.14 12.88 -1.54
C PHE A 62 -9.84 13.93 -0.66
N HIS A 63 -10.41 15.01 -1.23
CA HIS A 63 -11.10 16.04 -0.45
C HIS A 63 -12.29 15.47 0.34
N GLY A 64 -13.05 14.57 -0.27
CA GLY A 64 -14.16 13.89 0.38
C GLY A 64 -13.72 13.00 1.55
N LYS A 65 -12.73 12.14 1.33
CA LYS A 65 -12.20 11.20 2.33
C LYS A 65 -11.66 11.92 3.56
N VAL A 66 -10.85 12.96 3.36
CA VAL A 66 -10.29 13.71 4.48
C VAL A 66 -11.35 14.54 5.21
N SER A 67 -12.41 15.00 4.52
CA SER A 67 -13.55 15.66 5.15
C SER A 67 -14.29 14.71 6.09
N LYS A 68 -14.47 13.44 5.69
CA LYS A 68 -15.04 12.39 6.57
C LYS A 68 -14.16 12.08 7.78
N LEU A 69 -12.84 12.27 7.68
CA LEU A 69 -11.92 12.20 8.82
C LEU A 69 -11.89 13.47 9.69
N GLY A 70 -12.81 14.42 9.46
CA GLY A 70 -12.95 15.64 10.24
C GLY A 70 -11.99 16.76 9.83
N TYR A 71 -11.31 16.66 8.68
CA TYR A 71 -10.40 17.70 8.22
C TYR A 71 -11.15 18.89 7.62
N GLY A 72 -11.44 19.89 8.46
CA GLY A 72 -12.29 21.02 8.10
C GLY A 72 -11.75 21.96 7.01
N ALA A 73 -10.45 21.89 6.70
CA ALA A 73 -9.76 22.71 5.70
C ALA A 73 -9.81 22.13 4.28
N ALA A 74 -10.28 20.89 4.10
CA ALA A 74 -10.54 20.37 2.77
C ALA A 74 -11.68 21.13 2.10
N ALA A 75 -11.53 21.34 0.78
CA ALA A 75 -12.53 21.99 -0.03
C ALA A 75 -13.86 21.24 0.05
N LYS A 76 -14.97 21.98 -0.02
CA LYS A 76 -16.35 21.50 0.01
C LYS A 76 -17.07 21.88 -1.27
N CYS A 77 -18.29 21.36 -1.45
CA CYS A 77 -19.13 21.67 -2.61
C CYS A 77 -19.21 23.20 -2.84
N PHE A 78 -19.44 23.97 -1.77
CA PHE A 78 -19.57 25.43 -1.86
C PHE A 78 -18.24 26.17 -2.08
N ASP A 79 -17.08 25.60 -1.72
CA ASP A 79 -15.79 26.23 -1.97
C ASP A 79 -15.47 26.27 -3.47
N CYS A 80 -15.99 25.27 -4.21
CA CYS A 80 -15.87 25.17 -5.66
C CYS A 80 -17.03 25.83 -6.40
N HIS A 81 -18.28 25.58 -5.98
CA HIS A 81 -19.50 26.01 -6.70
C HIS A 81 -20.08 27.35 -6.23
N GLY A 82 -19.70 27.84 -5.04
CA GLY A 82 -20.36 28.94 -4.34
C GLY A 82 -21.54 28.46 -3.48
N SER A 83 -22.08 29.36 -2.64
CA SER A 83 -23.20 29.04 -1.73
C SER A 83 -24.53 29.59 -2.24
N HIS A 84 -24.60 30.89 -2.54
CA HIS A 84 -25.80 31.54 -3.09
C HIS A 84 -25.61 32.01 -4.53
N ASN A 85 -24.44 31.77 -5.13
CA ASN A 85 -24.05 32.22 -6.47
C ASN A 85 -23.62 31.02 -7.33
N ILE A 86 -24.34 29.91 -7.21
CA ILE A 86 -24.07 28.70 -7.98
C ILE A 86 -24.47 28.95 -9.43
N LEU A 87 -23.47 29.03 -10.30
CA LEU A 87 -23.63 29.36 -11.73
C LEU A 87 -23.18 28.20 -12.62
N PRO A 88 -23.77 28.04 -13.81
CA PRO A 88 -23.33 27.06 -14.81
C PRO A 88 -21.84 27.22 -15.17
N VAL A 89 -21.15 26.12 -15.50
CA VAL A 89 -19.70 26.11 -15.79
C VAL A 89 -19.33 26.92 -17.04
N ASP A 90 -20.24 27.04 -18.00
CA ASP A 90 -20.10 27.84 -19.21
C ASP A 90 -20.28 29.35 -18.95
N ASN A 91 -20.89 29.74 -17.82
CA ASN A 91 -21.03 31.13 -17.44
C ASN A 91 -19.65 31.72 -17.06
N PRO A 92 -19.18 32.80 -17.70
CA PRO A 92 -17.89 33.42 -17.38
C PRO A 92 -17.73 33.88 -15.92
N GLN A 93 -18.83 34.19 -15.23
CA GLN A 93 -18.85 34.59 -13.82
C GLN A 93 -18.80 33.41 -12.84
N SER A 94 -18.99 32.18 -13.31
CA SER A 94 -18.89 30.98 -12.46
C SER A 94 -17.47 30.82 -11.93
N SER A 95 -17.32 30.43 -10.67
CA SER A 95 -16.04 30.03 -10.07
C SER A 95 -15.40 28.86 -10.83
N LEU A 96 -16.21 28.05 -11.51
CA LEU A 96 -15.74 26.89 -12.27
C LEU A 96 -15.51 27.18 -13.75
N SER A 97 -15.73 28.43 -14.18
CA SER A 97 -15.54 28.81 -15.58
C SER A 97 -14.09 28.61 -16.02
N ARG A 98 -13.88 28.50 -17.35
CA ARG A 98 -12.54 28.36 -17.92
C ARG A 98 -11.56 29.44 -17.47
N ARG A 99 -12.04 30.67 -17.19
CA ARG A 99 -11.22 31.79 -16.68
C ARG A 99 -10.95 31.70 -15.18
N ASN A 100 -11.88 31.16 -14.39
CA ASN A 100 -11.84 31.26 -12.93
C ASN A 100 -11.34 29.98 -12.24
N ILE A 101 -11.42 28.80 -12.88
CA ILE A 101 -11.11 27.52 -12.24
C ILE A 101 -9.70 27.46 -11.62
N VAL A 102 -8.70 28.07 -12.28
CA VAL A 102 -7.33 28.14 -11.75
C VAL A 102 -7.29 28.96 -10.47
N LYS A 103 -8.03 30.07 -10.40
CA LYS A 103 -8.13 30.89 -9.19
C LYS A 103 -8.90 30.16 -8.07
N THR A 104 -9.93 29.39 -8.42
CA THR A 104 -10.71 28.58 -7.48
C THR A 104 -9.83 27.52 -6.82
N CYS A 105 -9.12 26.72 -7.61
CA CYS A 105 -8.12 25.80 -7.06
C CYS A 105 -7.00 26.56 -6.30
N GLY A 106 -6.62 27.74 -6.79
CA GLY A 106 -5.62 28.64 -6.22
C GLY A 106 -5.93 29.16 -4.81
N ALA A 107 -7.17 29.08 -4.35
CA ALA A 107 -7.54 29.44 -2.99
C ALA A 107 -6.82 28.56 -1.94
N CYS A 108 -6.59 27.29 -2.27
CA CYS A 108 -5.87 26.33 -1.44
C CYS A 108 -4.52 25.90 -2.04
N HIS A 109 -4.43 25.79 -3.37
CA HIS A 109 -3.25 25.34 -4.10
C HIS A 109 -2.51 26.51 -4.75
N LYS A 110 -1.55 27.10 -4.03
CA LYS A 110 -0.90 28.37 -4.43
C LYS A 110 -0.22 28.33 -5.81
N GLY A 111 0.26 27.18 -6.26
CA GLY A 111 0.85 26.94 -7.57
C GLY A 111 -0.13 26.35 -8.58
N SER A 112 -1.45 26.52 -8.38
CA SER A 112 -2.47 26.10 -9.33
C SER A 112 -2.27 26.73 -10.71
N HIS A 113 -2.41 25.91 -11.73
CA HIS A 113 -2.30 26.26 -13.14
C HIS A 113 -3.27 25.43 -13.97
N ARG A 114 -3.31 25.67 -15.28
CA ARG A 114 -4.35 25.12 -16.16
C ARG A 114 -4.38 23.60 -16.17
N GLN A 115 -3.23 22.95 -16.18
CA GLN A 115 -3.11 21.50 -16.22
C GLN A 115 -3.54 20.89 -14.88
N PHE A 116 -3.13 21.48 -13.75
CA PHE A 116 -3.57 21.05 -12.41
C PHE A 116 -5.09 21.17 -12.24
N ALA A 117 -5.68 22.26 -12.70
CA ALA A 117 -7.13 22.47 -12.73
C ALA A 117 -7.88 21.49 -13.65
N GLY A 118 -7.17 20.62 -14.39
CA GLY A 118 -7.73 19.49 -15.13
C GLY A 118 -7.98 18.24 -14.28
N TYR A 119 -7.73 18.28 -12.96
CA TYR A 119 -8.15 17.24 -12.03
C TYR A 119 -9.68 17.07 -12.05
N LEU A 120 -10.15 15.82 -12.10
CA LEU A 120 -11.56 15.52 -12.20
C LEU A 120 -12.15 15.28 -10.80
N THR A 121 -12.90 16.26 -10.26
CA THR A 121 -13.41 16.25 -8.87
C THR A 121 -14.65 15.39 -8.64
N HIS A 122 -15.31 14.95 -9.72
CA HIS A 122 -16.52 14.09 -9.68
C HIS A 122 -16.38 12.90 -10.65
N ALA A 123 -15.15 12.50 -10.95
CA ALA A 123 -14.94 11.36 -11.81
C ALA A 123 -15.05 10.05 -11.03
N THR A 124 -15.63 9.05 -11.68
CA THR A 124 -15.77 7.69 -11.16
C THR A 124 -15.24 6.70 -12.18
N HIS A 125 -14.78 5.55 -11.70
CA HIS A 125 -14.39 4.44 -12.54
C HIS A 125 -15.58 3.54 -12.93
N HIS A 126 -16.81 3.85 -12.48
CA HIS A 126 -18.03 3.11 -12.85
C HIS A 126 -18.61 3.51 -14.22
N ASP A 127 -18.26 4.70 -14.72
CA ASP A 127 -18.75 5.21 -15.99
C ASP A 127 -17.67 5.08 -17.08
N ARG A 128 -17.77 4.00 -17.86
CA ARG A 128 -16.83 3.68 -18.94
C ARG A 128 -16.89 4.70 -20.08
N ASP A 129 -18.06 5.23 -20.39
CA ASP A 129 -18.26 6.09 -21.55
C ASP A 129 -17.68 7.48 -21.28
N LYS A 130 -17.84 7.98 -20.06
CA LYS A 130 -17.33 9.30 -19.65
C LYS A 130 -15.89 9.27 -19.16
N TYR A 131 -15.48 8.20 -18.46
CA TYR A 131 -14.15 8.08 -17.85
C TYR A 131 -13.44 6.76 -18.19
N PRO A 132 -13.19 6.47 -19.48
CA PRO A 132 -12.66 5.18 -19.92
C PRO A 132 -11.29 4.86 -19.30
N ILE A 133 -10.42 5.87 -19.15
CA ILE A 133 -9.09 5.68 -18.58
C ILE A 133 -9.17 5.23 -17.11
N LEU A 134 -10.08 5.83 -16.33
CA LEU A 134 -10.25 5.46 -14.92
C LEU A 134 -10.88 4.08 -14.79
N PHE A 135 -11.88 3.76 -15.62
CA PHE A 135 -12.51 2.44 -15.69
C PHE A 135 -11.48 1.34 -15.94
N TYR A 136 -10.67 1.45 -17.00
CA TYR A 136 -9.68 0.41 -17.32
C TYR A 136 -8.53 0.36 -16.32
N THR A 137 -8.12 1.50 -15.75
CA THR A 137 -7.09 1.53 -14.69
C THR A 137 -7.56 0.77 -13.46
N PHE A 138 -8.79 1.05 -13.01
CA PHE A 138 -9.38 0.36 -11.85
C PHE A 138 -9.45 -1.15 -12.10
N TRP A 139 -10.08 -1.58 -13.20
CA TRP A 139 -10.21 -3.00 -13.50
C TRP A 139 -8.87 -3.71 -13.67
N PHE A 140 -7.87 -3.05 -14.29
CA PHE A 140 -6.51 -3.59 -14.36
C PHE A 140 -5.93 -3.84 -12.96
N MET A 141 -6.03 -2.84 -12.06
CA MET A 141 -5.54 -2.97 -10.68
C MET A 141 -6.33 -4.04 -9.89
N THR A 142 -7.65 -4.11 -10.04
CA THR A 142 -8.49 -5.13 -9.40
C THR A 142 -8.15 -6.53 -9.87
N ILE A 143 -7.95 -6.74 -11.17
CA ILE A 143 -7.54 -8.04 -11.73
C ILE A 143 -6.14 -8.42 -11.24
N LEU A 144 -5.22 -7.45 -11.22
CA LEU A 144 -3.87 -7.66 -10.70
C LEU A 144 -3.91 -8.07 -9.22
N LEU A 145 -4.70 -7.37 -8.40
CA LEU A 145 -4.84 -7.63 -6.98
C LEU A 145 -5.45 -9.02 -6.72
N THR A 146 -6.63 -9.27 -7.28
CA THR A 146 -7.37 -10.52 -7.05
C THR A 146 -6.63 -11.72 -7.64
N GLY A 147 -6.09 -11.59 -8.86
CA GLY A 147 -5.30 -12.63 -9.50
C GLY A 147 -4.05 -13.00 -8.72
N THR A 148 -3.31 -11.99 -8.21
CA THR A 148 -2.11 -12.24 -7.39
C THR A 148 -2.49 -12.94 -6.09
N LEU A 149 -3.50 -12.45 -5.36
CA LEU A 149 -3.91 -13.07 -4.09
C LEU A 149 -4.47 -14.48 -4.27
N ILE A 150 -5.19 -14.77 -5.36
CA ILE A 150 -5.67 -16.13 -5.65
C ILE A 150 -4.49 -17.06 -5.90
N VAL A 151 -3.57 -16.70 -6.82
CA VAL A 151 -2.43 -17.56 -7.18
C VAL A 151 -1.56 -17.86 -5.96
N PHE A 152 -1.18 -16.83 -5.20
CA PHE A 152 -0.29 -17.00 -4.04
C PHE A 152 -1.02 -17.51 -2.79
N GLY A 153 -2.32 -17.25 -2.67
CA GLY A 153 -3.19 -17.84 -1.65
C GLY A 153 -3.33 -19.35 -1.85
N THR A 154 -3.62 -19.80 -3.08
CA THR A 154 -3.63 -21.24 -3.41
C THR A 154 -2.27 -21.87 -3.16
N HIS A 155 -1.17 -21.21 -3.56
CA HIS A 155 0.19 -21.67 -3.27
C HIS A 155 0.44 -21.85 -1.77
N THR A 156 0.03 -20.86 -0.96
CA THR A 156 0.13 -20.88 0.50
C THR A 156 -0.67 -22.05 1.10
N ILE A 157 -1.91 -22.26 0.65
CA ILE A 157 -2.78 -23.34 1.11
C ILE A 157 -2.17 -24.72 0.77
N MET A 158 -1.64 -24.89 -0.44
CA MET A 158 -0.99 -26.14 -0.85
C MET A 158 0.27 -26.46 -0.03
N TRP A 159 0.91 -25.44 0.57
CA TRP A 159 2.07 -25.62 1.44
C TRP A 159 1.72 -26.21 2.81
N LEU A 160 0.51 -25.95 3.32
CA LEU A 160 0.11 -26.28 4.70
C LEU A 160 0.29 -27.76 5.07
N PRO A 161 -0.22 -28.76 4.30
CA PRO A 161 -0.13 -30.16 4.71
C PRO A 161 1.31 -30.64 4.88
N ARG A 162 2.20 -30.19 3.97
CA ARG A 162 3.63 -30.53 4.01
C ARG A 162 4.33 -29.85 5.17
N SER A 163 4.01 -28.59 5.43
CA SER A 163 4.60 -27.85 6.55
C SER A 163 4.25 -28.46 7.91
N PHE A 164 3.00 -28.88 8.12
CA PHE A 164 2.62 -29.59 9.35
C PHE A 164 3.38 -30.90 9.53
N LYS A 165 3.65 -31.64 8.45
CA LYS A 165 4.47 -32.85 8.51
C LYS A 165 5.92 -32.54 8.91
N MET A 166 6.51 -31.50 8.32
CA MET A 166 7.91 -31.09 8.56
C MET A 166 8.14 -30.47 9.93
N MET A 167 7.09 -30.00 10.62
CA MET A 167 7.19 -29.41 11.95
C MET A 167 7.90 -30.31 12.97
N LYS A 168 7.65 -31.63 12.93
CA LYS A 168 8.32 -32.59 13.83
C LYS A 168 9.82 -32.69 13.55
N GLU A 169 10.18 -32.73 12.27
CA GLU A 169 11.57 -32.84 11.79
C GLU A 169 12.37 -31.58 12.18
N HIS A 170 11.82 -30.39 11.90
CA HIS A 170 12.46 -29.12 12.27
C HIS A 170 12.62 -28.95 13.79
N LYS A 171 11.66 -29.45 14.60
CA LYS A 171 11.79 -29.45 16.06
C LYS A 171 12.96 -30.32 16.53
N GLN A 172 13.23 -31.44 15.86
CA GLN A 172 14.39 -32.29 16.15
C GLN A 172 15.69 -31.62 15.72
N ILE A 173 15.74 -31.02 14.53
CA ILE A 173 16.89 -30.27 14.02
C ILE A 173 17.29 -29.16 15.01
N ARG A 174 16.33 -28.32 15.42
CA ARG A 174 16.59 -27.22 16.37
C ARG A 174 17.13 -27.69 17.72
N LYS A 175 16.72 -28.88 18.19
CA LYS A 175 17.26 -29.48 19.43
C LYS A 175 18.70 -29.95 19.25
N ARG A 176 19.02 -30.56 18.10
CA ARG A 176 20.37 -31.05 17.79
C ARG A 176 21.37 -29.91 17.60
N SER A 177 20.94 -28.86 16.91
CA SER A 177 21.77 -27.70 16.60
C SER A 177 21.93 -26.71 17.76
N HIS A 178 21.27 -26.96 18.91
CA HIS A 178 21.27 -26.02 20.03
C HIS A 178 22.69 -25.84 20.61
N GLY A 179 23.15 -24.59 20.67
CA GLY A 179 24.49 -24.25 21.17
C GLY A 179 25.64 -24.50 20.19
N GLN A 180 25.35 -24.99 18.97
CA GLN A 180 26.36 -25.13 17.93
C GLN A 180 26.64 -23.80 17.22
N LYS A 181 27.75 -23.72 16.47
CA LYS A 181 28.04 -22.57 15.62
C LYS A 181 27.02 -22.44 14.50
N GLU A 182 26.68 -21.22 14.16
CA GLU A 182 25.68 -20.85 13.15
C GLU A 182 26.34 -20.24 11.90
N TYR A 183 25.69 -20.35 10.75
CA TYR A 183 26.09 -19.72 9.50
C TYR A 183 25.51 -18.30 9.40
N ARG A 184 26.35 -17.31 9.05
CA ARG A 184 25.89 -15.93 8.78
C ARG A 184 25.22 -15.82 7.41
N ARG A 185 23.90 -15.87 7.37
CA ARG A 185 23.10 -15.71 6.15
C ARG A 185 22.93 -14.25 5.73
N PHE A 186 22.65 -13.34 6.67
CA PHE A 186 22.40 -11.92 6.37
C PHE A 186 23.41 -10.97 7.02
N THR A 187 23.80 -9.96 6.26
CA THR A 187 24.71 -8.91 6.72
C THR A 187 24.01 -7.89 7.63
N PRO A 188 24.74 -7.17 8.52
CA PRO A 188 24.15 -6.13 9.36
C PRO A 188 23.45 -5.02 8.58
N LEU A 189 23.89 -4.70 7.36
CA LEU A 189 23.22 -3.72 6.51
C LEU A 189 21.82 -4.19 6.08
N GLN A 190 21.72 -5.43 5.58
CA GLN A 190 20.44 -6.03 5.16
C GLN A 190 19.44 -6.09 6.32
N ARG A 191 19.90 -6.51 7.51
CA ARG A 191 19.07 -6.58 8.72
C ARG A 191 18.52 -5.22 9.12
N ARG A 192 19.38 -4.19 9.14
CA ARG A 192 18.96 -2.82 9.47
C ARG A 192 18.00 -2.25 8.44
N MET A 193 18.25 -2.46 7.15
CA MET A 193 17.31 -2.04 6.09
C MET A 193 15.96 -2.75 6.25
N HIS A 194 15.93 -4.05 6.59
CA HIS A 194 14.68 -4.76 6.82
C HIS A 194 13.88 -4.20 8.01
N ILE A 195 14.55 -3.81 9.11
CA ILE A 195 13.87 -3.15 10.23
C ILE A 195 13.26 -1.81 9.79
N LEU A 196 13.97 -1.02 8.97
CA LEU A 196 13.43 0.21 8.40
C LEU A 196 12.21 -0.07 7.50
N VAL A 197 12.26 -1.13 6.68
CA VAL A 197 11.13 -1.58 5.87
C VAL A 197 9.92 -1.89 6.75
N ILE A 198 10.08 -2.70 7.81
CA ILE A 198 8.97 -3.06 8.71
C ILE A 198 8.33 -1.82 9.32
N ILE A 199 9.13 -0.94 9.92
CA ILE A 199 8.62 0.24 10.64
C ILE A 199 7.91 1.20 9.68
N SER A 200 8.53 1.49 8.54
CA SER A 200 7.94 2.40 7.55
C SER A 200 6.71 1.81 6.88
N PHE A 201 6.74 0.52 6.52
CA PHE A 201 5.62 -0.16 5.89
C PHE A 201 4.40 -0.23 6.81
N LEU A 202 4.58 -0.58 8.09
CA LEU A 202 3.48 -0.57 9.08
C LEU A 202 2.89 0.83 9.22
N GLY A 203 3.73 1.87 9.33
CA GLY A 203 3.26 3.26 9.40
C GLY A 203 2.48 3.69 8.16
N LEU A 204 2.98 3.37 6.96
CA LEU A 204 2.30 3.64 5.69
C LEU A 204 1.00 2.86 5.55
N ALA A 205 0.97 1.58 5.94
CA ALA A 205 -0.20 0.72 5.88
C ALA A 205 -1.31 1.24 6.80
N ILE A 206 -0.99 1.54 8.07
CA ILE A 206 -1.98 2.05 9.04
C ILE A 206 -2.56 3.38 8.54
N THR A 207 -1.69 4.35 8.24
CA THR A 207 -2.15 5.69 7.82
C THR A 207 -2.87 5.67 6.47
N GLY A 208 -2.41 4.84 5.52
CA GLY A 208 -3.01 4.70 4.20
C GLY A 208 -4.37 4.01 4.22
N MET A 209 -4.52 2.91 4.99
CA MET A 209 -5.80 2.22 5.11
C MET A 209 -6.83 3.05 5.89
N THR A 210 -6.39 3.83 6.88
CA THR A 210 -7.25 4.83 7.55
C THR A 210 -7.81 5.85 6.56
N LEU A 211 -7.01 6.30 5.58
CA LEU A 211 -7.50 7.21 4.54
C LEU A 211 -8.40 6.50 3.53
N LYS A 212 -8.04 5.28 3.08
CA LYS A 212 -8.82 4.50 2.09
C LYS A 212 -10.25 4.23 2.60
N PHE A 213 -10.38 3.86 3.87
CA PHE A 213 -11.64 3.46 4.49
C PHE A 213 -12.21 4.55 5.42
N SER A 214 -11.99 5.83 5.09
CA SER A 214 -12.34 6.99 5.94
C SER A 214 -13.81 7.08 6.38
N TYR A 215 -14.71 6.39 5.67
CA TYR A 215 -16.14 6.34 5.96
C TYR A 215 -16.49 5.33 7.08
N LEU A 216 -15.57 4.44 7.47
CA LEU A 216 -15.80 3.44 8.50
C LEU A 216 -15.35 3.94 9.88
N GLY A 217 -16.10 3.54 10.92
CA GLY A 217 -15.85 3.97 12.30
C GLY A 217 -14.47 3.56 12.83
N TRP A 218 -13.94 2.40 12.44
CA TRP A 218 -12.60 1.97 12.84
C TRP A 218 -11.51 2.89 12.28
N ALA A 219 -11.67 3.38 11.04
CA ALA A 219 -10.70 4.28 10.42
C ALA A 219 -10.73 5.65 11.09
N GLN A 220 -11.92 6.16 11.41
CA GLN A 220 -12.09 7.40 12.17
C GLN A 220 -11.48 7.29 13.57
N TRP A 221 -11.64 6.15 14.24
CA TRP A 221 -11.03 5.89 15.54
C TRP A 221 -9.49 5.84 15.46
N ILE A 222 -8.92 5.14 14.47
CA ILE A 222 -7.46 5.14 14.27
C ILE A 222 -6.95 6.54 13.95
N SER A 223 -7.65 7.29 13.10
CA SER A 223 -7.32 8.69 12.80
C SER A 223 -7.27 9.53 14.08
N ALA A 224 -8.28 9.42 14.94
CA ALA A 224 -8.32 10.12 16.23
C ALA A 224 -7.16 9.70 17.15
N LEU A 225 -6.86 8.40 17.24
CA LEU A 225 -5.73 7.87 18.02
C LEU A 225 -4.39 8.42 17.53
N LEU A 226 -4.23 8.62 16.22
CA LEU A 226 -3.03 9.21 15.62
C LEU A 226 -2.97 10.75 15.75
N GLY A 227 -3.96 11.39 16.37
CA GLY A 227 -4.03 12.85 16.50
C GLY A 227 -4.72 13.55 15.32
N GLY A 228 -5.62 12.86 14.63
CA GLY A 228 -6.40 13.34 13.50
C GLY A 228 -5.73 13.15 12.14
N PHE A 229 -6.43 13.57 11.07
CA PHE A 229 -5.97 13.41 9.69
C PHE A 229 -4.61 14.09 9.43
N GLU A 230 -4.39 15.30 9.95
CA GLU A 230 -3.15 16.03 9.72
C GLU A 230 -1.94 15.24 10.24
N SER A 231 -2.03 14.78 11.49
CA SER A 231 -1.01 13.97 12.14
C SER A 231 -0.77 12.66 11.40
N ALA A 232 -1.83 11.95 11.01
CA ALA A 232 -1.72 10.74 10.19
C ALA A 232 -1.02 11.02 8.85
N GLY A 233 -1.32 12.15 8.20
CA GLY A 233 -0.64 12.58 6.97
C GLY A 233 0.84 12.90 7.17
N TYR A 234 1.23 13.50 8.30
CA TYR A 234 2.64 13.72 8.63
C TYR A 234 3.39 12.41 8.86
N ILE A 235 2.79 11.48 9.62
CA ILE A 235 3.36 10.14 9.85
C ILE A 235 3.54 9.42 8.51
N HIS A 236 2.53 9.45 7.64
CA HIS A 236 2.59 8.83 6.32
C HIS A 236 3.78 9.36 5.50
N ARG A 237 3.94 10.68 5.43
CA ARG A 237 5.05 11.34 4.71
C ARG A 237 6.41 11.03 5.32
N LEU A 238 6.52 10.97 6.64
CA LEU A 238 7.76 10.58 7.32
C LEU A 238 8.15 9.13 6.98
N CYS A 239 7.19 8.20 7.04
CA CYS A 239 7.42 6.80 6.65
C CYS A 239 7.75 6.66 5.16
N ALA A 240 7.18 7.50 4.29
CA ALA A 240 7.54 7.56 2.88
C ALA A 240 9.00 8.03 2.67
N ILE A 241 9.47 9.02 3.42
CA ILE A 241 10.88 9.46 3.38
C ILE A 241 11.82 8.32 3.81
N ILE A 242 11.49 7.60 4.89
CA ILE A 242 12.25 6.42 5.32
C ILE A 242 12.28 5.36 4.21
N THR A 243 11.17 5.21 3.48
CA THR A 243 11.05 4.31 2.35
C THR A 243 11.98 4.66 1.20
N PHE A 244 11.97 5.92 0.75
CA PHE A 244 12.91 6.40 -0.26
C PHE A 244 14.36 6.28 0.20
N PHE A 245 14.63 6.51 1.48
CA PHE A 245 15.97 6.38 2.05
C PHE A 245 16.50 4.95 1.96
N TYR A 246 15.78 3.94 2.49
CA TYR A 246 16.27 2.56 2.41
C TYR A 246 16.29 2.05 0.97
N PHE A 247 15.36 2.48 0.11
CA PHE A 247 15.33 2.08 -1.30
C PHE A 247 16.55 2.63 -2.04
N GLY A 248 16.89 3.90 -1.82
CA GLY A 248 18.12 4.52 -2.35
C GLY A 248 19.39 3.85 -1.83
N LEU A 249 19.45 3.56 -0.52
CA LEU A 249 20.56 2.80 0.07
C LEU A 249 20.71 1.40 -0.53
N HIS A 250 19.60 0.72 -0.80
CA HIS A 250 19.59 -0.60 -1.41
C HIS A 250 20.10 -0.56 -2.86
N ILE A 251 19.64 0.41 -3.67
CA ILE A 251 20.17 0.64 -5.02
C ILE A 251 21.67 0.91 -4.97
N PHE A 252 22.12 1.77 -4.05
CA PHE A 252 23.54 2.04 -3.85
C PHE A 252 24.33 0.78 -3.47
N ASP A 253 23.80 -0.05 -2.56
CA ASP A 253 24.43 -1.31 -2.15
C ASP A 253 24.56 -2.30 -3.32
N VAL A 254 23.53 -2.40 -4.16
CA VAL A 254 23.56 -3.23 -5.38
C VAL A 254 24.61 -2.73 -6.35
N ILE A 255 24.68 -1.43 -6.63
CA ILE A 255 25.70 -0.82 -7.50
C ILE A 255 27.11 -1.05 -6.94
N ARG A 256 27.29 -0.87 -5.63
CA ARG A 256 28.57 -1.08 -4.92
C ARG A 256 29.02 -2.54 -5.01
N LYS A 257 28.12 -3.50 -4.76
CA LYS A 257 28.40 -4.95 -4.89
C LYS A 257 28.74 -5.31 -6.33
N LYS A 258 27.99 -4.79 -7.30
CA LYS A 258 28.28 -4.96 -8.73
C LYS A 258 29.68 -4.45 -9.07
N ARG A 259 30.04 -3.23 -8.65
CA ARG A 259 31.39 -2.65 -8.91
C ARG A 259 32.51 -3.50 -8.29
N ARG A 260 32.34 -3.99 -7.07
CA ARG A 260 33.33 -4.87 -6.40
C ARG A 260 33.46 -6.24 -7.05
N SER A 261 32.41 -6.76 -7.67
CA SER A 261 32.44 -8.07 -8.32
C SER A 261 33.35 -8.12 -9.57
N GLY A 262 33.68 -6.96 -10.15
CA GLY A 262 34.39 -6.88 -11.44
C GLY A 262 33.61 -7.41 -12.64
N LYS A 263 32.36 -7.88 -12.47
CA LYS A 263 31.53 -8.45 -13.52
C LYS A 263 30.83 -7.35 -14.35
N SER A 264 30.53 -7.65 -15.62
CA SER A 264 29.59 -6.85 -16.41
C SER A 264 28.19 -6.91 -15.78
N TRP A 265 27.33 -5.93 -16.08
CA TRP A 265 25.96 -5.93 -15.54
C TRP A 265 25.21 -7.20 -15.89
N PHE A 266 25.27 -7.64 -17.15
CA PHE A 266 24.65 -8.87 -17.61
C PHE A 266 25.12 -10.08 -16.79
N LYS A 267 26.43 -10.27 -16.63
CA LYS A 267 26.99 -11.41 -15.87
C LYS A 267 26.70 -11.34 -14.37
N TYR A 268 26.55 -10.14 -13.80
CA TYR A 268 26.20 -9.95 -12.39
C TYR A 268 24.74 -10.30 -12.12
N ILE A 269 23.84 -9.89 -13.01
CA ILE A 269 22.40 -10.12 -12.84
C ILE A 269 21.95 -11.51 -13.30
N THR A 270 22.68 -12.17 -14.20
CA THR A 270 22.37 -13.55 -14.63
C THR A 270 23.16 -14.62 -13.85
N ASP A 271 23.85 -14.24 -12.78
CA ASP A 271 24.58 -15.17 -11.92
C ASP A 271 23.63 -16.17 -11.25
N GLU A 272 24.11 -17.36 -10.88
CA GLU A 272 23.30 -18.41 -10.25
C GLU A 272 22.72 -17.95 -8.90
N ASP A 273 23.50 -17.15 -8.16
CA ASP A 273 23.11 -16.58 -6.87
C ASP A 273 22.43 -15.19 -7.01
N SER A 274 22.08 -14.80 -8.25
CA SER A 274 21.37 -13.54 -8.51
C SER A 274 19.93 -13.57 -8.00
N MET A 275 19.41 -12.38 -7.71
CA MET A 275 18.00 -12.19 -7.41
C MET A 275 17.12 -12.36 -8.64
N LEU A 276 17.62 -12.16 -9.87
CA LEU A 276 16.79 -12.31 -11.07
C LEU A 276 16.24 -13.74 -11.21
N PRO A 277 14.94 -13.89 -11.48
CA PRO A 277 14.37 -15.17 -11.86
C PRO A 277 15.07 -15.72 -13.11
N ASN A 278 15.40 -17.00 -13.08
CA ASN A 278 16.06 -17.73 -14.15
C ASN A 278 15.36 -19.09 -14.39
N ARG A 279 15.84 -19.87 -15.37
CA ARG A 279 15.23 -21.15 -15.75
C ARG A 279 15.21 -22.18 -14.61
N THR A 280 16.12 -22.06 -13.65
CA THR A 280 16.16 -22.93 -12.46
C THR A 280 14.97 -22.64 -11.56
N ASP A 281 14.57 -21.37 -11.40
CA ASP A 281 13.44 -20.99 -10.57
C ASP A 281 12.12 -21.56 -11.12
N LEU A 282 11.95 -21.58 -12.45
CA LEU A 282 10.78 -22.22 -13.08
C LEU A 282 10.78 -23.74 -12.86
N ARG A 283 11.95 -24.38 -12.95
CA ARG A 283 12.09 -25.81 -12.63
C ARG A 283 11.72 -26.08 -11.17
N GLU A 284 12.25 -25.29 -10.24
CA GLU A 284 11.95 -25.40 -8.82
C GLU A 284 10.46 -25.21 -8.55
N LEU A 285 9.80 -24.24 -9.20
CA LEU A 285 8.35 -24.04 -9.08
C LEU A 285 7.59 -25.30 -9.50
N ILE A 286 7.88 -25.86 -10.67
CA ILE A 286 7.20 -27.07 -11.17
C ILE A 286 7.46 -28.26 -10.24
N GLU A 287 8.70 -28.44 -9.78
CA GLU A 287 9.05 -29.50 -8.81
C GLU A 287 8.35 -29.30 -7.47
N THR A 288 8.21 -28.06 -6.99
CA THR A 288 7.45 -27.73 -5.77
C THR A 288 5.98 -28.10 -5.93
N LEU A 289 5.35 -27.74 -7.05
CA LEU A 289 3.95 -28.07 -7.31
C LEU A 289 3.74 -29.58 -7.36
N LYS A 290 4.63 -30.31 -8.02
CA LYS A 290 4.64 -31.79 -8.01
C LYS A 290 4.83 -32.36 -6.60
N TRP A 291 5.72 -31.75 -5.80
CA TRP A 291 5.96 -32.17 -4.42
C TRP A 291 4.74 -31.95 -3.52
N PHE A 292 3.99 -30.85 -3.70
CA PHE A 292 2.75 -30.61 -2.95
C PHE A 292 1.76 -31.76 -3.09
N ILE A 293 1.54 -32.22 -4.33
CA ILE A 293 0.60 -33.31 -4.64
C ILE A 293 1.18 -34.72 -4.45
N GLY A 294 2.40 -34.85 -3.91
CA GLY A 294 3.01 -36.16 -3.67
C GLY A 294 3.82 -36.75 -4.83
N MET A 295 3.84 -36.09 -5.98
CA MET A 295 4.45 -36.58 -7.22
C MET A 295 5.91 -36.12 -7.41
N GLY A 296 6.72 -36.18 -6.35
CA GLY A 296 8.13 -35.79 -6.44
C GLY A 296 8.80 -35.62 -5.08
N ARG A 297 10.14 -35.46 -5.11
CA ARG A 297 10.93 -35.10 -3.93
C ARG A 297 10.90 -33.59 -3.72
N ARG A 298 11.19 -33.14 -2.48
CA ARG A 298 11.36 -31.71 -2.19
C ARG A 298 12.46 -31.13 -3.10
N PRO A 299 12.22 -30.01 -3.78
CA PRO A 299 13.23 -29.40 -4.64
C PRO A 299 14.47 -29.02 -3.86
N ARG A 300 15.62 -29.11 -4.51
CA ARG A 300 16.90 -28.76 -3.91
C ARG A 300 17.11 -27.26 -4.04
N TYR A 301 16.62 -26.48 -3.10
CA TYR A 301 16.69 -25.02 -3.19
C TYR A 301 18.12 -24.48 -3.11
N GLY A 302 18.36 -23.39 -3.85
CA GLY A 302 19.60 -22.59 -3.83
C GLY A 302 19.58 -21.53 -2.74
N ARG A 303 20.53 -20.58 -2.81
CA ARG A 303 20.62 -19.46 -1.86
C ARG A 303 19.31 -18.67 -1.71
N TRP A 304 18.66 -18.44 -2.85
CA TRP A 304 17.35 -17.79 -2.95
C TRP A 304 16.37 -18.77 -3.59
N THR A 305 15.20 -18.92 -2.99
CA THR A 305 14.10 -19.66 -3.62
C THR A 305 13.35 -18.79 -4.61
N TYR A 306 12.63 -19.42 -5.55
CA TYR A 306 11.81 -18.68 -6.50
C TYR A 306 10.80 -17.74 -5.83
N TRP A 307 10.21 -18.13 -4.68
CA TRP A 307 9.27 -17.27 -3.97
C TRP A 307 9.97 -16.13 -3.20
N GLU A 308 11.17 -16.33 -2.65
CA GLU A 308 11.94 -15.23 -2.05
C GLU A 308 12.32 -14.19 -3.11
N LYS A 309 12.66 -14.64 -4.33
CA LYS A 309 12.91 -13.75 -5.46
C LYS A 309 11.65 -13.01 -5.90
N PHE A 310 10.51 -13.71 -5.95
CA PHE A 310 9.23 -13.09 -6.26
C PHE A 310 8.87 -12.03 -5.22
N ASP A 311 8.90 -12.36 -3.93
CA ASP A 311 8.65 -11.41 -2.82
C ASP A 311 9.55 -10.18 -2.94
N TYR A 312 10.85 -10.39 -3.22
CA TYR A 312 11.80 -9.31 -3.43
C TYR A 312 11.40 -8.39 -4.60
N PHE A 313 11.03 -8.96 -5.76
CA PHE A 313 10.66 -8.16 -6.93
C PHE A 313 9.29 -7.51 -6.80
N ALA A 314 8.33 -8.18 -6.18
CA ALA A 314 7.02 -7.63 -5.86
C ALA A 314 7.18 -6.37 -5.01
N VAL A 315 7.98 -6.41 -3.94
CA VAL A 315 8.27 -5.23 -3.12
C VAL A 315 9.12 -4.20 -3.87
N PHE A 316 10.14 -4.62 -4.62
CA PHE A 316 11.01 -3.69 -5.34
C PHE A 316 10.23 -2.83 -6.36
N TRP A 317 9.37 -3.46 -7.17
CA TRP A 317 8.53 -2.76 -8.12
C TRP A 317 7.34 -2.06 -7.45
N GLY A 318 6.75 -2.68 -6.42
CA GLY A 318 5.69 -2.05 -5.64
C GLY A 318 6.14 -0.73 -5.02
N VAL A 319 7.33 -0.68 -4.41
CA VAL A 319 7.93 0.56 -3.88
C VAL A 319 8.14 1.61 -4.98
N ALA A 320 8.54 1.20 -6.19
CA ALA A 320 8.71 2.12 -7.31
C ALA A 320 7.35 2.70 -7.78
N ILE A 321 6.31 1.86 -7.90
CA ILE A 321 4.97 2.27 -8.35
C ILE A 321 4.30 3.14 -7.28
N ILE A 322 4.22 2.67 -6.03
CA ILE A 322 3.60 3.42 -4.93
C ILE A 322 4.41 4.69 -4.61
N GLY A 323 5.74 4.64 -4.74
CA GLY A 323 6.61 5.79 -4.52
C GLY A 323 6.41 6.87 -5.59
N THR A 324 6.37 6.50 -6.87
CA THR A 324 6.17 7.47 -7.97
C THR A 324 4.77 8.07 -7.93
N THR A 325 3.73 7.26 -7.76
CA THR A 325 2.35 7.74 -7.60
C THR A 325 2.20 8.58 -6.34
N GLY A 326 2.83 8.19 -5.22
CA GLY A 326 2.83 8.96 -3.98
C GLY A 326 3.49 10.33 -4.12
N LEU A 327 4.59 10.43 -4.87
CA LEU A 327 5.21 11.72 -5.21
C LEU A 327 4.29 12.59 -6.09
N MET A 328 3.56 11.99 -7.04
CA MET A 328 2.56 12.72 -7.82
C MET A 328 1.43 13.27 -6.95
N LEU A 329 0.99 12.53 -5.94
CA LEU A 329 -0.05 12.95 -5.00
C LEU A 329 0.46 13.95 -3.94
N TRP A 330 1.74 13.88 -3.56
CA TRP A 330 2.35 14.82 -2.62
C TRP A 330 2.68 16.15 -3.30
N PHE A 331 3.15 16.13 -4.54
CA PHE A 331 3.52 17.34 -5.29
C PHE A 331 2.73 17.51 -6.60
N PRO A 332 1.38 17.52 -6.54
CA PRO A 332 0.57 17.45 -7.75
C PRO A 332 0.72 18.70 -8.63
N GLU A 333 0.92 19.88 -8.04
CA GLU A 333 1.18 21.15 -8.74
C GLU A 333 2.51 21.13 -9.51
N PHE A 334 3.49 20.34 -9.07
CA PHE A 334 4.75 20.16 -9.79
C PHE A 334 4.57 19.19 -10.95
N PHE A 335 4.07 17.97 -10.69
CA PHE A 335 3.97 16.92 -11.72
C PHE A 335 3.01 17.29 -12.85
N THR A 336 1.94 18.04 -12.55
CA THR A 336 1.01 18.51 -13.58
C THR A 336 1.55 19.65 -14.44
N ARG A 337 2.78 20.13 -14.23
CA ARG A 337 3.44 21.01 -15.22
C ARG A 337 3.84 20.25 -16.48
N PHE A 338 4.06 18.94 -16.35
CA PHE A 338 4.53 18.06 -17.42
C PHE A 338 3.49 17.00 -17.80
N LEU A 339 2.51 16.75 -16.92
CA LEU A 339 1.47 15.76 -17.09
C LEU A 339 0.07 16.41 -17.01
N PRO A 340 -0.96 15.83 -17.65
CA PRO A 340 -2.32 16.36 -17.56
C PRO A 340 -2.93 16.13 -16.17
N GLY A 341 -3.86 17.00 -15.73
CA GLY A 341 -4.45 16.92 -14.38
C GLY A 341 -5.17 15.63 -14.04
N TRP A 342 -5.80 14.97 -15.03
CA TRP A 342 -6.45 13.67 -14.84
C TRP A 342 -5.48 12.55 -14.42
N ILE A 343 -4.17 12.73 -14.60
CA ILE A 343 -3.17 11.77 -14.12
C ILE A 343 -3.21 11.63 -12.60
N ILE A 344 -3.63 12.66 -11.87
CA ILE A 344 -3.80 12.63 -10.41
C ILE A 344 -4.92 11.65 -10.02
N ASN A 345 -6.00 11.58 -10.81
CA ASN A 345 -7.06 10.59 -10.60
C ASN A 345 -6.52 9.15 -10.78
N VAL A 346 -5.74 8.91 -11.85
CA VAL A 346 -5.09 7.62 -12.11
C VAL A 346 -4.09 7.27 -11.00
N ALA A 347 -3.25 8.22 -10.59
CA ALA A 347 -2.29 8.03 -9.51
C ALA A 347 -2.98 7.68 -8.20
N THR A 348 -4.14 8.29 -7.90
CA THR A 348 -4.94 7.95 -6.72
C THR A 348 -5.40 6.49 -6.75
N ILE A 349 -5.92 6.01 -7.89
CA ILE A 349 -6.37 4.61 -8.05
C ILE A 349 -5.18 3.67 -7.86
N VAL A 350 -4.12 3.86 -8.65
CA VAL A 350 -2.94 2.99 -8.62
C VAL A 350 -2.28 2.99 -7.24
N HIS A 351 -2.12 4.15 -6.60
CA HIS A 351 -1.53 4.24 -5.27
C HIS A 351 -2.38 3.53 -4.21
N SER A 352 -3.70 3.71 -4.25
CA SER A 352 -4.61 3.11 -3.28
C SER A 352 -4.72 1.59 -3.42
N ASP A 353 -4.79 1.08 -4.64
CA ASP A 353 -4.96 -0.34 -4.90
C ASP A 353 -3.64 -1.12 -4.81
N GLU A 354 -2.53 -0.51 -5.22
CA GLU A 354 -1.19 -1.07 -4.97
C GLU A 354 -0.91 -1.14 -3.47
N ALA A 355 -1.30 -0.13 -2.68
CA ALA A 355 -1.19 -0.18 -1.23
C ALA A 355 -2.01 -1.34 -0.64
N LEU A 356 -3.23 -1.55 -1.11
CA LEU A 356 -4.09 -2.64 -0.66
C LEU A 356 -3.49 -4.01 -1.01
N LEU A 357 -3.00 -4.18 -2.25
CA LEU A 357 -2.30 -5.37 -2.70
C LEU A 357 -1.04 -5.62 -1.86
N ALA A 358 -0.21 -4.60 -1.62
CA ALA A 358 1.01 -4.74 -0.84
C ALA A 358 0.70 -5.15 0.61
N VAL A 359 -0.28 -4.51 1.27
CA VAL A 359 -0.72 -4.86 2.63
C VAL A 359 -1.24 -6.30 2.68
N ALA A 360 -2.13 -6.66 1.77
CA ALA A 360 -2.68 -8.01 1.66
C ALA A 360 -1.59 -9.05 1.45
N PHE A 361 -0.75 -8.88 0.44
CA PHE A 361 0.31 -9.82 0.10
C PHE A 361 1.34 -9.96 1.21
N ILE A 362 1.78 -8.85 1.83
CA ILE A 362 2.79 -8.90 2.88
C ILE A 362 2.24 -9.66 4.10
N PHE A 363 1.11 -9.26 4.65
CA PHE A 363 0.62 -9.87 5.90
C PHE A 363 0.02 -11.26 5.74
N THR A 364 -0.31 -11.69 4.51
CA THR A 364 -0.78 -13.06 4.24
C THR A 364 0.35 -13.95 3.71
N VAL A 365 0.80 -13.70 2.49
CA VAL A 365 1.73 -14.56 1.76
C VAL A 365 3.16 -14.45 2.29
N HIS A 366 3.70 -13.23 2.39
CA HIS A 366 5.09 -13.05 2.81
C HIS A 366 5.29 -13.53 4.25
N PHE A 367 4.45 -13.09 5.19
CA PHE A 367 4.51 -13.53 6.59
C PHE A 367 4.29 -15.04 6.72
N PHE A 368 3.39 -15.66 5.95
CA PHE A 368 3.27 -17.12 5.95
C PHE A 368 4.57 -17.79 5.46
N ASN A 369 5.13 -17.31 4.35
CA ASN A 369 6.30 -17.95 3.74
C ASN A 369 7.56 -17.86 4.59
N THR A 370 7.69 -16.82 5.40
CA THR A 370 8.93 -16.49 6.09
C THR A 370 8.84 -16.56 7.60
N HIS A 371 7.68 -16.30 8.21
CA HIS A 371 7.58 -16.05 9.65
C HIS A 371 6.64 -17.03 10.36
N PHE A 372 5.47 -17.30 9.79
CA PHE A 372 4.38 -18.03 10.45
C PHE A 372 4.11 -19.42 9.85
N ARG A 373 5.04 -19.92 9.05
CA ARG A 373 4.97 -21.28 8.52
C ARG A 373 4.95 -22.30 9.68
N PRO A 374 4.06 -23.31 9.70
CA PRO A 374 3.99 -24.28 10.78
C PRO A 374 5.34 -24.92 11.17
N ASP A 375 6.22 -25.20 10.21
CA ASP A 375 7.56 -25.76 10.46
C ASP A 375 8.60 -24.76 11.02
N LYS A 376 8.29 -23.46 11.07
CA LYS A 376 9.13 -22.39 11.67
C LYS A 376 8.51 -21.76 12.91
N PHE A 377 7.32 -22.22 13.33
CA PHE A 377 6.61 -21.71 14.50
C PHE A 377 7.50 -21.71 15.77
N PRO A 378 7.40 -20.69 16.66
CA PRO A 378 6.47 -19.56 16.64
C PRO A 378 6.84 -18.42 15.69
N MET A 379 8.11 -18.33 15.27
CA MET A 379 8.61 -17.26 14.41
C MET A 379 10.01 -17.63 13.88
N ASP A 380 10.27 -17.42 12.60
CA ASP A 380 11.63 -17.43 12.07
C ASP A 380 12.35 -16.12 12.45
N THR A 381 13.56 -16.25 13.01
CA THR A 381 14.37 -15.10 13.45
C THR A 381 15.55 -14.82 12.53
N VAL A 382 15.76 -15.60 11.46
CA VAL A 382 16.95 -15.53 10.62
C VAL A 382 17.14 -14.13 10.01
N ILE A 383 16.07 -13.44 9.60
CA ILE A 383 16.19 -12.06 9.07
C ILE A 383 16.58 -11.04 10.15
N PHE A 384 16.22 -11.29 11.41
CA PHE A 384 16.53 -10.39 12.52
C PHE A 384 17.89 -10.69 13.14
N SER A 385 18.26 -11.96 13.31
CA SER A 385 19.55 -12.41 13.87
C SER A 385 20.67 -12.38 12.82
N GLY A 386 20.31 -12.62 11.55
CA GLY A 386 21.22 -12.86 10.43
C GLY A 386 21.89 -14.24 10.44
N ARG A 387 21.43 -15.16 11.29
CA ARG A 387 22.09 -16.43 11.60
C ARG A 387 21.12 -17.59 11.43
N ILE A 388 21.63 -18.71 10.94
CA ILE A 388 20.90 -19.97 10.76
C ILE A 388 21.80 -21.13 11.18
N SER A 389 21.24 -22.18 11.78
CA SER A 389 22.04 -23.37 12.12
C SER A 389 22.51 -24.11 10.86
N VAL A 390 23.64 -24.82 10.95
CA VAL A 390 24.20 -25.56 9.80
C VAL A 390 23.26 -26.69 9.36
N ASP A 391 22.65 -27.41 10.31
CA ASP A 391 21.69 -28.47 10.02
C ASP A 391 20.45 -27.94 9.28
N GLU A 392 19.95 -26.77 9.69
CA GLU A 392 18.81 -26.11 9.04
C GLU A 392 19.18 -25.57 7.66
N LEU A 393 20.39 -25.05 7.48
CA LEU A 393 20.91 -24.64 6.17
C LEU A 393 20.98 -25.84 5.21
N MET A 394 21.42 -27.00 5.68
CA MET A 394 21.51 -28.23 4.87
C MET A 394 20.13 -28.70 4.40
N GLU A 395 19.12 -28.62 5.26
CA GLU A 395 17.75 -29.05 4.93
C GLU A 395 17.00 -28.05 4.05
N ASP A 396 17.08 -26.75 4.36
CA ASP A 396 16.30 -25.72 3.64
C ASP A 396 16.99 -25.20 2.38
N ARG A 397 18.33 -25.25 2.33
CA ARG A 397 19.17 -24.65 1.28
C ARG A 397 20.28 -25.62 0.85
N PRO A 398 19.93 -26.86 0.44
CA PRO A 398 20.91 -27.92 0.19
C PRO A 398 21.96 -27.54 -0.87
N ARG A 399 21.59 -26.82 -1.93
CA ARG A 399 22.55 -26.41 -2.97
C ARG A 399 23.54 -25.36 -2.47
N GLU A 400 23.11 -24.44 -1.60
CA GLU A 400 24.03 -23.45 -0.99
C GLU A 400 25.02 -24.16 -0.07
N TYR A 401 24.52 -25.07 0.78
CA TYR A 401 25.36 -25.86 1.67
C TYR A 401 26.43 -26.67 0.91
N GLU A 402 26.03 -27.42 -0.13
CA GLU A 402 26.96 -28.21 -0.94
C GLU A 402 28.04 -27.35 -1.62
N LYS A 403 27.66 -26.17 -2.12
CA LYS A 403 28.59 -25.21 -2.74
C LYS A 403 29.61 -24.70 -1.72
N LEU A 404 29.17 -24.36 -0.51
CA LEU A 404 30.03 -23.90 0.59
C LEU A 404 31.01 -24.98 1.06
N VAL A 405 30.56 -26.24 1.13
CA VAL A 405 31.41 -27.39 1.49
C VAL A 405 32.42 -27.66 0.38
N LYS A 406 31.97 -27.70 -0.88
CA LYS A 406 32.84 -27.93 -2.06
C LYS A 406 33.94 -26.87 -2.18
N ASN A 407 33.61 -25.61 -1.90
CA ASN A 407 34.56 -24.50 -1.97
C ASN A 407 35.42 -24.32 -0.70
N LYS A 408 35.21 -25.13 0.35
CA LYS A 408 35.87 -25.00 1.67
C LYS A 408 35.68 -23.62 2.31
N GLU A 409 34.50 -23.02 2.12
CA GLU A 409 34.16 -21.67 2.61
C GLU A 409 33.30 -21.69 3.88
N LEU A 410 32.68 -22.83 4.21
CA LEU A 410 31.75 -22.94 5.33
C LEU A 410 32.36 -22.43 6.65
N SER A 411 33.59 -22.83 6.97
CA SER A 411 34.27 -22.46 8.22
C SER A 411 34.52 -20.95 8.35
N LYS A 412 34.68 -20.22 7.23
CA LYS A 412 34.91 -18.76 7.22
C LYS A 412 33.66 -17.97 7.62
N HIS A 413 32.49 -18.59 7.55
CA HIS A 413 31.19 -17.96 7.80
C HIS A 413 30.49 -18.45 9.07
N LEU A 414 31.14 -19.35 9.83
CA LEU A 414 30.65 -19.83 11.12
C LEU A 414 30.85 -18.79 12.22
N ILE A 415 29.80 -18.56 13.00
CA ILE A 415 29.74 -17.57 14.07
C ILE A 415 29.06 -18.21 15.27
N ASP A 416 29.40 -17.77 16.47
CA ASP A 416 28.76 -18.24 17.69
C ASP A 416 27.25 -17.92 17.68
N PRO A 417 26.42 -18.72 18.36
CA PRO A 417 24.99 -18.51 18.41
C PRO A 417 24.62 -17.17 19.08
N MET A 418 23.45 -16.65 18.73
CA MET A 418 22.97 -15.40 19.32
C MET A 418 22.47 -15.62 20.77
N PRO A 419 22.75 -14.71 21.72
CA PRO A 419 22.23 -14.87 23.08
C PRO A 419 20.69 -14.87 23.11
N GLU A 420 20.12 -15.74 23.94
CA GLU A 420 18.67 -15.95 24.09
C GLU A 420 17.85 -14.67 24.34
N PRO A 421 18.28 -13.69 25.15
CA PRO A 421 17.52 -12.46 25.36
C PRO A 421 17.24 -11.68 24.07
N PHE A 422 18.21 -11.61 23.16
CA PHE A 422 18.05 -10.93 21.86
C PHE A 422 17.08 -11.69 20.95
N LEU A 423 17.16 -13.03 20.93
CA LEU A 423 16.24 -13.87 20.16
C LEU A 423 14.79 -13.72 20.65
N LYS A 424 14.58 -13.64 21.98
CA LYS A 424 13.25 -13.36 22.54
C LYS A 424 12.74 -11.98 22.13
N GLY A 425 13.60 -10.95 22.19
CA GLY A 425 13.25 -9.60 21.74
C GLY A 425 12.80 -9.56 20.27
N PHE A 426 13.51 -10.24 19.37
CA PHE A 426 13.09 -10.32 17.96
C PHE A 426 11.78 -11.06 17.75
N LYS A 427 11.51 -12.13 18.51
CA LYS A 427 10.23 -12.83 18.46
C LYS A 427 9.08 -11.94 18.93
N ILE A 428 9.26 -11.18 20.01
CA ILE A 428 8.26 -10.23 20.50
C ILE A 428 8.01 -9.14 19.45
N PHE A 429 9.06 -8.53 18.93
CA PHE A 429 8.96 -7.51 17.88
C PHE A 429 8.21 -8.02 16.64
N GLY A 430 8.61 -9.21 16.14
CA GLY A 430 7.94 -9.85 15.01
C GLY A 430 6.49 -10.21 15.30
N ALA A 431 6.18 -10.68 16.51
CA ALA A 431 4.81 -11.00 16.91
C ALA A 431 3.92 -9.75 16.99
N ILE A 432 4.42 -8.63 17.51
CA ILE A 432 3.69 -7.35 17.52
C ILE A 432 3.39 -6.90 16.09
N ALA A 433 4.40 -6.92 15.22
CA ALA A 433 4.23 -6.55 13.81
C ALA A 433 3.22 -7.46 13.09
N LEU A 434 3.26 -8.77 13.34
CA LEU A 434 2.30 -9.73 12.79
C LEU A 434 0.88 -9.47 13.30
N THR A 435 0.70 -9.24 14.60
CA THR A 435 -0.62 -8.98 15.19
C THR A 435 -1.23 -7.71 14.58
N ILE A 436 -0.46 -6.62 14.47
CA ILE A 436 -0.91 -5.39 13.81
C ILE A 436 -1.31 -5.68 12.37
N GLY A 437 -0.48 -6.42 11.63
CA GLY A 437 -0.75 -6.80 10.25
C GLY A 437 -2.03 -7.62 10.07
N ILE A 438 -2.20 -8.68 10.86
CA ILE A 438 -3.41 -9.52 10.83
C ILE A 438 -4.64 -8.69 11.20
N SER A 439 -4.57 -7.86 12.25
CA SER A 439 -5.68 -6.98 12.63
C SER A 439 -6.08 -6.05 11.49
N LEU A 440 -5.11 -5.44 10.79
CA LEU A 440 -5.39 -4.62 9.60
C LEU A 440 -6.06 -5.44 8.50
N ILE A 441 -5.60 -6.65 8.21
CA ILE A 441 -6.22 -7.51 7.20
C ILE A 441 -7.66 -7.86 7.56
N LEU A 442 -7.93 -8.20 8.82
CA LEU A 442 -9.29 -8.49 9.27
C LEU A 442 -10.21 -7.27 9.14
N LEU A 443 -9.71 -6.08 9.46
CA LEU A 443 -10.46 -4.82 9.28
C LEU A 443 -10.71 -4.52 7.80
N ILE A 444 -9.73 -4.77 6.93
CA ILE A 444 -9.86 -4.61 5.48
C ILE A 444 -10.90 -5.58 4.93
N ILE A 445 -10.80 -6.87 5.26
CA ILE A 445 -11.77 -7.89 4.80
C ILE A 445 -13.18 -7.52 5.28
N TRP A 446 -13.32 -7.10 6.54
CA TRP A 446 -14.59 -6.64 7.07
C TRP A 446 -15.11 -5.41 6.31
N ALA A 447 -14.23 -4.45 5.99
CA ALA A 447 -14.57 -3.25 5.23
C ALA A 447 -15.03 -3.58 3.80
N GLU A 448 -14.38 -4.50 3.12
CA GLU A 448 -14.73 -4.91 1.75
C GLU A 448 -16.04 -5.72 1.71
N ILE A 449 -16.31 -6.56 2.71
CA ILE A 449 -17.52 -7.41 2.74
C ILE A 449 -18.75 -6.65 3.26
N PHE A 450 -18.60 -5.86 4.31
CA PHE A 450 -19.73 -5.24 5.04
C PHE A 450 -19.75 -3.72 4.95
N GLY A 451 -18.62 -3.10 4.59
CA GLY A 451 -18.46 -1.66 4.54
C GLY A 451 -18.62 -1.06 3.14
N TYR A 452 -18.40 -1.84 2.08
CA TYR A 452 -18.61 -1.38 0.71
C TYR A 452 -20.12 -1.19 0.48
N ARG A 453 -20.53 0.05 0.25
CA ARG A 453 -21.91 0.43 -0.07
C ARG A 453 -22.00 0.84 -1.52
#